data_AF-A0A414IQF9-F1
#
_entry.id   AF-A0A414IQF9-F1
#
_cell.length_a   1.000
_cell.length_b   1.000
_cell.length_c   1.000
_cell.angle_alpha   90.00
_cell.angle_beta   90.00
_cell.angle_gamma   90.00
#
_symmetry.space_group_name_H-M   'P 1'
#
loop_
_entity.id
_entity.type
_entity.pdbx_description
1 polymer ?
#
loop_
_entity_poly.entity_id
_entity_poly.type
_entity_poly.pdbx_seq_one_letter_code
_entity_poly.pdbx_strand_id
1 'polypeptide(L)'
;MTVIVNHDTNTVVWASEGHGKSVLEKFYKELTPEQRSSIKVVTGDGAKWITDCVNEYTPDCARCVDSFHVVEWAMAALDEVRKENPRGKGRPKKDDPEFAIVKAAKAKADEIKGSAYALGKAPVIAKAYKRR
;
A
#
# COMPACT_ATOMS: atom_id res chain seq x y z
N MET A 1 -15.40 -9.32 -4.02
CA MET A 1 -16.02 -8.04 -3.63
C MET A 1 -15.03 -6.95 -4.00
N THR A 2 -15.49 -5.89 -4.67
CA THR A 2 -14.71 -4.70 -4.99
C THR A 2 -15.26 -3.56 -4.15
N VAL A 3 -14.40 -2.85 -3.43
CA VAL A 3 -14.78 -1.69 -2.59
C VAL A 3 -13.94 -0.50 -3.00
N ILE A 4 -14.58 0.65 -3.18
CA ILE A 4 -13.93 1.90 -3.54
C ILE A 4 -14.13 2.88 -2.40
N VAL A 5 -13.02 3.43 -1.93
CA VAL A 5 -12.94 4.34 -0.79
C VAL A 5 -12.44 5.68 -1.29
N ASN A 6 -13.11 6.76 -0.86
CA ASN A 6 -12.60 8.11 -1.03
C ASN A 6 -11.54 8.38 0.04
N HIS A 7 -10.31 8.67 -0.38
CA HIS A 7 -9.17 8.95 0.51
C HIS A 7 -9.28 10.26 1.27
N ASP A 8 -10.00 11.25 0.73
CA ASP A 8 -10.16 12.55 1.37
C ASP A 8 -11.10 12.45 2.58
N THR A 9 -12.17 11.66 2.45
CA THR A 9 -13.21 11.51 3.49
C THR A 9 -13.09 10.22 4.29
N ASN A 10 -12.23 9.28 3.87
CA ASN A 10 -12.16 7.90 4.37
C ASN A 10 -13.52 7.17 4.38
N THR A 11 -14.36 7.41 3.37
CA THR A 11 -15.68 6.78 3.26
C THR A 11 -15.74 5.83 2.08
N VAL A 12 -16.46 4.71 2.25
CA VAL A 12 -16.83 3.85 1.12
C VAL A 12 -17.80 4.61 0.23
N VAL A 13 -17.46 4.78 -1.04
CA VAL A 13 -18.30 5.46 -2.04
C VAL A 13 -18.96 4.49 -3.00
N TRP A 14 -18.43 3.27 -3.11
CA TRP A 14 -18.99 2.24 -3.99
C TRP A 14 -18.55 0.85 -3.52
N ALA A 15 -19.43 -0.14 -3.66
CA ALA A 15 -19.13 -1.55 -3.40
C ALA A 15 -19.94 -2.45 -4.34
N SER A 16 -19.32 -3.53 -4.81
CA SER A 16 -19.99 -4.50 -5.69
C SER A 16 -19.41 -5.90 -5.55
N GLU A 17 -20.27 -6.90 -5.72
CA GLU A 17 -19.87 -8.30 -5.69
C GLU A 17 -18.90 -8.63 -6.84
N GLY A 18 -18.00 -9.59 -6.59
CA GLY A 18 -16.95 -9.98 -7.54
C GLY A 18 -15.75 -9.02 -7.55
N HIS A 19 -14.83 -9.27 -8.47
CA HIS A 19 -13.64 -8.46 -8.74
C HIS A 19 -13.27 -8.57 -10.22
N GLY A 20 -12.41 -7.66 -10.70
CA GLY A 20 -11.93 -7.67 -12.08
C GLY A 20 -12.32 -6.40 -12.86
N LYS A 21 -11.79 -6.31 -14.08
CA LYS A 21 -11.92 -5.11 -14.93
C LYS A 21 -13.40 -4.74 -15.15
N SER A 22 -14.22 -5.73 -15.53
CA SER A 22 -15.65 -5.52 -15.82
C SER A 22 -16.45 -5.03 -14.61
N VAL A 23 -16.05 -5.38 -13.38
CA VAL A 23 -16.68 -4.91 -12.15
C VAL A 23 -16.29 -3.45 -11.89
N LEU A 24 -15.00 -3.13 -11.98
CA LEU A 24 -14.49 -1.77 -11.79
C LEU A 24 -14.97 -0.78 -12.87
N GLU A 25 -15.17 -1.26 -14.10
CA GLU A 25 -15.76 -0.48 -15.18
C GLU A 25 -17.17 0.02 -14.84
N LYS A 26 -17.96 -0.74 -14.06
CA LYS A 26 -19.31 -0.29 -13.65
C LYS A 26 -19.23 0.99 -12.85
N PHE A 27 -18.32 1.04 -11.87
CA PHE A 27 -18.06 2.25 -11.09
C PHE A 27 -17.67 3.42 -12.01
N TYR A 28 -16.70 3.24 -12.90
CA TYR A 28 -16.28 4.33 -13.76
C TYR A 28 -17.42 4.82 -14.66
N LYS A 29 -18.25 3.91 -15.19
CA LYS A 29 -19.43 4.23 -16.01
C LYS A 29 -20.49 5.05 -15.27
N GLU A 30 -20.56 4.95 -13.93
CA GLU A 30 -21.45 5.78 -13.10
C GLU A 30 -20.91 7.22 -12.90
N LEU A 31 -19.61 7.46 -13.11
CA LEU A 31 -19.00 8.79 -12.95
C LEU A 31 -19.16 9.67 -14.20
N THR A 32 -19.41 10.96 -13.98
CA THR A 32 -19.32 11.98 -15.04
C THR A 32 -17.87 12.20 -15.49
N PRO A 33 -17.64 12.75 -16.70
CA PRO A 33 -16.29 13.10 -17.15
C PRO A 33 -15.54 14.00 -16.17
N GLU A 34 -16.23 14.97 -15.57
CA GLU A 34 -15.66 15.90 -14.58
C GLU A 34 -15.23 15.14 -13.32
N GLN A 35 -16.07 14.24 -12.81
CA GLN A 35 -15.73 13.41 -11.66
C GLN A 35 -14.53 12.52 -11.95
N ARG A 36 -14.45 11.89 -13.12
CA ARG A 36 -13.28 11.08 -13.51
C ARG A 36 -12.01 11.93 -13.57
N SER A 37 -12.08 13.12 -14.16
CA SER A 37 -10.95 14.04 -14.24
C SER A 37 -10.48 14.55 -12.87
N SER A 38 -11.38 14.56 -11.88
CA SER A 38 -11.06 14.97 -10.51
C SER A 38 -10.25 13.92 -9.72
N ILE A 39 -10.21 12.66 -10.19
CA ILE A 39 -9.47 11.57 -9.54
C ILE A 39 -7.97 11.76 -9.78
N LYS A 40 -7.27 12.24 -8.76
CA LYS A 40 -5.82 12.52 -8.83
C LYS A 40 -4.94 11.36 -8.39
N VAL A 41 -5.46 10.45 -7.57
CA VAL A 41 -4.72 9.33 -7.00
C VAL A 41 -5.60 8.09 -6.97
N VAL A 42 -5.07 6.97 -7.43
CA VAL A 42 -5.68 5.65 -7.28
C VAL A 42 -4.71 4.74 -6.53
N THR A 43 -5.18 4.17 -5.41
CA THR A 43 -4.45 3.15 -4.65
C THR A 43 -5.06 1.77 -4.92
N GLY A 44 -4.23 0.75 -5.13
CA GLY A 44 -4.71 -0.63 -5.22
C GLY A 44 -3.60 -1.67 -5.17
N ASP A 45 -4.00 -2.93 -5.20
CA ASP A 45 -3.20 -4.11 -4.83
C ASP A 45 -2.10 -4.54 -5.83
N GLY A 46 -1.89 -3.81 -6.93
CA GLY A 46 -0.99 -4.30 -7.97
C GLY A 46 -1.68 -4.93 -9.18
N ALA A 47 -2.91 -5.40 -9.06
CA ALA A 47 -3.51 -6.26 -10.07
C ALA A 47 -3.57 -5.61 -11.46
N LYS A 48 -3.30 -6.44 -12.49
CA LYS A 48 -3.27 -6.00 -13.89
C LYS A 48 -4.60 -5.37 -14.31
N TRP A 49 -5.73 -5.94 -13.90
CA TRP A 49 -7.06 -5.45 -14.25
C TRP A 49 -7.37 -4.06 -13.66
N ILE A 50 -6.82 -3.73 -12.47
CA ILE A 50 -6.91 -2.36 -11.92
C ILE A 50 -6.11 -1.42 -12.82
N THR A 51 -4.87 -1.80 -13.14
CA THR A 51 -3.97 -0.98 -13.96
C THR A 51 -4.56 -0.71 -15.34
N ASP A 52 -5.11 -1.73 -16.00
CA ASP A 52 -5.73 -1.62 -17.32
C ASP A 52 -6.97 -0.72 -17.27
N CYS A 53 -7.79 -0.80 -16.22
CA CYS A 53 -8.95 0.05 -16.03
C CYS A 53 -8.56 1.51 -15.74
N VAL A 54 -7.59 1.74 -14.86
CA VAL A 54 -7.10 3.09 -14.53
C VAL A 54 -6.44 3.75 -15.75
N ASN A 55 -5.73 2.98 -16.60
CA ASN A 55 -5.18 3.49 -17.87
C ASN A 55 -6.28 4.01 -18.81
N GLU A 56 -7.44 3.35 -18.81
CA GLU A 56 -8.55 3.67 -19.69
C GLU A 56 -9.38 4.85 -19.19
N TYR A 57 -9.69 4.90 -17.90
CA TYR A 57 -10.65 5.87 -17.35
C TYR A 57 -10.01 7.07 -16.63
N THR A 58 -8.79 6.93 -16.11
CA THR A 58 -8.07 7.95 -15.32
C THR A 58 -6.56 7.94 -15.63
N PRO A 59 -6.16 8.16 -16.89
CA PRO A 59 -4.76 8.04 -17.32
C PRO A 59 -3.80 9.00 -16.60
N ASP A 60 -4.28 10.18 -16.22
CA ASP A 60 -3.49 11.24 -15.60
C ASP A 60 -3.34 11.11 -14.08
N CYS A 61 -3.97 10.11 -13.46
CA CYS A 61 -3.91 9.93 -12.01
C CYS A 61 -2.57 9.30 -11.56
N ALA A 62 -2.12 9.66 -10.37
CA ALA A 62 -1.00 8.99 -9.72
C ALA A 62 -1.45 7.60 -9.23
N ARG A 63 -0.63 6.58 -9.52
CA ARG A 63 -0.90 5.20 -9.08
C ARG A 63 -0.04 4.83 -7.89
N CYS A 64 -0.71 4.38 -6.84
CA CYS A 64 -0.08 3.95 -5.62
C CYS A 64 -0.49 2.51 -5.28
N VAL A 65 0.38 1.81 -4.55
CA VAL A 65 0.02 0.57 -3.87
C VAL A 65 -0.77 0.95 -2.62
N ASP A 66 -1.87 0.23 -2.35
CA ASP A 66 -2.61 0.48 -1.12
C ASP A 66 -1.85 -0.03 0.12
N SER A 67 -2.08 0.62 1.25
CA SER A 67 -1.37 0.32 2.49
C SER A 67 -1.71 -1.06 3.06
N PHE A 68 -2.88 -1.61 2.75
CA PHE A 68 -3.31 -2.90 3.30
C PHE A 68 -2.43 -4.03 2.74
N HIS A 69 -2.30 -4.12 1.42
CA HIS A 69 -1.46 -5.14 0.78
C HIS A 69 0.03 -4.91 1.04
N VAL A 70 0.49 -3.66 1.16
CA VAL A 70 1.88 -3.37 1.57
C VAL A 70 2.18 -3.95 2.95
N VAL A 71 1.27 -3.76 3.91
CA VAL A 71 1.42 -4.32 5.26
C VAL A 71 1.37 -5.85 5.21
N GLU A 72 0.45 -6.42 4.44
CA GLU A 72 0.36 -7.87 4.26
C GLU A 72 1.67 -8.48 3.71
N TRP A 73 2.21 -7.93 2.62
CA TRP A 73 3.46 -8.41 2.03
C TRP A 73 4.66 -8.21 2.94
N ALA A 74 4.74 -7.05 3.63
CA ALA A 74 5.81 -6.79 4.59
C ALA A 74 5.76 -7.77 5.76
N MET A 75 4.56 -8.10 6.24
CA MET A 75 4.37 -9.08 7.31
C MET A 75 4.70 -10.50 6.86
N ALA A 76 4.32 -10.89 5.64
CA ALA A 76 4.69 -12.18 5.07
C ALA A 76 6.22 -12.32 4.91
N ALA A 77 6.88 -11.31 4.34
CA ALA A 77 8.34 -11.29 4.22
C ALA A 77 9.05 -11.33 5.59
N LEU A 78 8.51 -10.62 6.59
CA LEU A 78 9.02 -10.67 7.95
C LEU A 78 8.83 -12.04 8.60
N ASP A 79 7.73 -12.74 8.30
CA ASP A 79 7.46 -14.08 8.81
C ASP A 79 8.44 -15.12 8.26
N GLU A 80 8.80 -15.04 6.98
CA GLU A 80 9.83 -15.91 6.39
C GLU A 80 11.19 -15.74 7.09
N VAL A 81 11.62 -14.50 7.31
CA VAL A 81 12.88 -14.23 8.05
C VAL A 81 12.81 -14.76 9.49
N ARG A 82 11.65 -14.70 10.14
CA ARG A 82 11.45 -15.23 11.51
C ARG A 82 11.53 -16.75 11.55
N LYS A 83 11.06 -17.44 10.51
CA LYS A 83 11.18 -18.90 10.39
C LYS A 83 12.62 -19.33 10.18
N GLU A 84 13.37 -18.58 9.37
CA GLU A 84 14.80 -18.83 9.13
C GLU A 84 15.67 -18.55 10.37
N ASN A 85 15.26 -17.59 11.21
CA ASN A 85 16.02 -17.13 12.38
C ASN A 85 15.20 -17.28 13.68
N PRO A 86 14.94 -18.51 14.15
CA PRO A 86 14.17 -18.74 15.36
C PRO A 86 14.91 -18.16 16.57
N ARG A 87 14.29 -17.22 17.27
CA ARG A 87 14.86 -16.64 18.49
C ARG A 87 14.84 -17.64 19.64
N GLY A 88 15.98 -17.80 20.30
CA GLY A 88 16.07 -18.49 21.59
C GLY A 88 15.23 -17.78 22.67
N LYS A 89 14.90 -18.49 23.75
CA LYS A 89 14.17 -17.91 24.89
C LYS A 89 15.06 -16.88 25.61
N GLY A 90 14.47 -15.72 25.92
CA GLY A 90 15.11 -14.69 26.74
C GLY A 90 15.65 -13.49 25.94
N ARG A 91 16.13 -12.46 26.67
CA ARG A 91 16.74 -11.27 26.07
C ARG A 91 18.18 -11.60 25.65
N PRO A 92 18.65 -11.16 24.46
CA PRO A 92 20.06 -11.31 24.08
C PRO A 92 20.99 -10.71 25.14
N LYS A 93 22.12 -11.38 25.39
CA LYS A 93 23.13 -10.87 26.33
C LYS A 93 23.74 -9.57 25.77
N LYS A 94 24.14 -8.66 26.65
CA LYS A 94 24.70 -7.35 26.26
C LYS A 94 26.01 -7.49 25.48
N ASP A 95 26.71 -8.59 25.69
CA ASP A 95 28.02 -8.92 25.11
C ASP A 95 27.90 -9.78 23.84
N ASP A 96 26.67 -10.05 23.39
CA ASP A 96 26.39 -10.80 22.18
C ASP A 96 26.72 -9.93 20.94
N PRO A 97 27.56 -10.40 20.00
CA PRO A 97 27.85 -9.67 18.76
C PRO A 97 26.58 -9.34 17.95
N GLU A 98 25.52 -10.15 18.04
CA GLU A 98 24.23 -9.86 17.39
C GLU A 98 23.48 -8.69 18.05
N PHE A 99 23.77 -8.38 19.32
CA PHE A 99 23.09 -7.30 20.04
C PHE A 99 23.34 -5.93 19.40
N ALA A 100 24.57 -5.69 18.90
CA ALA A 100 24.91 -4.46 18.20
C ALA A 100 24.11 -4.32 16.89
N ILE A 101 23.94 -5.43 16.15
CA ILE A 101 23.19 -5.49 14.89
C ILE A 101 21.70 -5.21 15.17
N VAL A 102 21.11 -5.88 16.17
CA VAL A 102 19.70 -5.68 16.56
C VAL A 102 19.46 -4.24 17.05
N LYS A 103 20.41 -3.66 17.79
CA LYS A 103 20.31 -2.28 18.27
C LYS A 103 20.34 -1.28 17.10
N ALA A 104 21.24 -1.47 16.13
CA ALA A 104 21.32 -0.62 14.95
C ALA A 104 20.06 -0.75 14.06
N ALA A 105 19.55 -1.98 13.88
CA ALA A 105 18.30 -2.22 13.16
C ALA A 105 17.10 -1.55 13.85
N LYS A 106 17.04 -1.59 15.19
CA LYS A 106 16.01 -0.91 15.98
C LYS A 106 16.05 0.61 15.81
N ALA A 107 17.24 1.22 15.85
CA ALA A 107 17.37 2.67 15.64
C ALA A 107 16.83 3.10 14.27
N LYS A 108 17.19 2.37 13.20
CA LYS A 108 16.64 2.61 11.85
C LYS A 108 15.12 2.42 11.79
N ALA A 109 14.58 1.41 12.48
CA ALA A 109 13.14 1.19 12.53
C ALA A 109 12.42 2.34 13.25
N ASP A 110 12.99 2.86 14.33
CA ASP A 110 12.44 3.99 15.09
C ASP A 110 12.44 5.29 14.25
N GLU A 111 13.40 5.50 13.35
CA GLU A 111 13.41 6.62 12.40
C GLU A 111 12.26 6.56 11.37
N ILE A 112 11.87 5.36 10.95
CA ILE A 112 10.80 5.16 9.96
C ILE A 112 9.43 5.16 10.64
N LYS A 113 9.36 4.75 11.91
CA LYS A 113 8.12 4.56 12.65
C LYS A 113 7.31 5.86 12.73
N GLY A 114 6.04 5.77 12.32
CA GLY A 114 5.12 6.92 12.29
C GLY A 114 5.23 7.78 11.02
N SER A 115 6.13 7.44 10.09
CA SER A 115 6.19 8.09 8.79
C SER A 115 5.07 7.60 7.86
N ALA A 116 4.62 8.48 6.95
CA ALA A 116 3.61 8.17 5.94
C ALA A 116 4.22 8.34 4.54
N TYR A 117 4.15 7.28 3.73
CA TYR A 117 4.67 7.27 2.37
C TYR A 117 3.63 6.74 1.39
N ALA A 118 3.50 7.38 0.23
CA ALA A 118 2.80 6.80 -0.91
C ALA A 118 3.80 5.96 -1.72
N LEU A 119 3.52 4.66 -1.88
CA LEU A 119 4.37 3.75 -2.63
C LEU A 119 3.86 3.66 -4.07
N GLY A 120 4.63 4.16 -5.04
CA GLY A 120 4.27 4.07 -6.45
C GLY A 120 4.50 2.68 -7.03
N LYS A 121 3.69 2.25 -8.03
CA LYS A 121 3.94 1.00 -8.79
C LYS A 121 5.14 1.09 -9.75
N ALA A 122 5.69 2.29 -9.97
CA ALA A 122 6.92 2.52 -10.73
C ALA A 122 7.93 3.26 -9.84
N PRO A 123 9.23 2.91 -9.87
CA PRO A 123 10.23 3.39 -8.91
C PRO A 123 10.50 4.91 -8.94
N VAL A 124 9.83 5.67 -9.81
CA VAL A 124 10.08 7.10 -10.02
C VAL A 124 9.07 8.03 -9.33
N ILE A 125 8.01 7.51 -8.71
CA ILE A 125 6.98 8.36 -8.07
C ILE A 125 6.70 7.92 -6.64
N ALA A 126 7.67 8.11 -5.75
CA ALA A 126 7.39 8.30 -4.32
C ALA A 126 7.10 9.79 -4.09
N LYS A 127 5.85 10.23 -4.27
CA LYS A 127 5.45 11.56 -3.82
C LYS A 127 5.08 11.47 -2.35
N ALA A 128 5.85 12.13 -1.49
CA ALA A 128 5.46 12.35 -0.10
C ALA A 128 4.14 13.14 -0.10
N TYR A 129 3.05 12.49 0.32
CA TYR A 129 1.75 13.13 0.48
C TYR A 129 1.62 13.59 1.93
N LYS A 130 1.57 14.91 2.14
CA LYS A 130 1.34 15.48 3.47
C LYS A 130 -0.17 15.47 3.71
N ARG A 131 -0.65 14.65 4.64
CA ARG A 131 -2.02 14.75 5.16
C ARG A 131 -2.18 16.17 5.73
N ARG A 132 -3.22 16.89 5.31
CA ARG A 132 -3.65 18.12 5.99
C ARG A 132 -4.21 17.78 7.36
#